data_AF-A0A4C1ZWC4-F1
#
_entry.id   AF-A0A4C1ZWC4-F1
#
_cell.length_a   1.000
_cell.length_b   1.000
_cell.length_c   1.000
_cell.angle_alpha   90.00
_cell.angle_beta   90.00
_cell.angle_gamma   90.00
#
_symmetry.space_group_name_H-M   'P 1'
#
loop_
_entity.id
_entity.type
_entity.pdbx_description
1 polymer ?
#
loop_
_entity_poly.entity_id
_entity_poly.type
_entity_poly.pdbx_seq_one_letter_code
_entity_poly.pdbx_strand_id
1 'polypeptide(L)'
;MGRRSGPRPPTGTRVNNIAKVRWSEFGTVIDVALTKRAVTVEMVKSVSSCDRFDEIVGTYTECIRQACEAAIPSRNSECRLKLPGRVPS
;
A
#
# COMPACT_ATOMS: atom_id res chain seq x y z
N MET A 1 0.11 19.78 -38.18
CA MET A 1 -0.66 19.02 -37.18
C MET A 1 0.31 18.34 -36.21
N GLY A 2 0.75 19.05 -35.16
CA GLY A 2 1.76 18.54 -34.22
C GLY A 2 1.16 17.54 -33.23
N ARG A 3 1.66 16.29 -33.24
CA ARG A 3 1.32 15.31 -32.21
C ARG A 3 1.83 15.82 -30.86
N ARG A 4 0.92 16.09 -29.91
CA ARG A 4 1.30 16.34 -28.51
C ARG A 4 1.90 15.05 -27.96
N SER A 5 3.22 15.04 -27.80
CA SER A 5 3.95 13.98 -27.10
C SER A 5 3.43 13.95 -25.66
N GLY A 6 2.83 12.82 -25.26
CA GLY A 6 2.40 12.63 -23.88
C GLY A 6 3.59 12.71 -22.90
N PRO A 7 3.31 12.85 -21.60
CA PRO A 7 4.36 12.92 -20.59
C PRO A 7 5.30 11.72 -20.70
N ARG A 8 6.62 11.99 -20.69
CA ARG A 8 7.63 10.93 -20.72
C ARG A 8 7.41 10.00 -19.51
N PRO A 9 7.44 8.66 -19.71
CA PRO A 9 7.38 7.72 -18.61
C PRO A 9 8.43 8.07 -17.54
N PRO A 10 8.13 7.87 -16.25
CA PRO A 10 9.11 8.02 -15.19
C PRO A 10 10.40 7.25 -15.49
N THR A 11 11.55 7.94 -15.43
CA THR A 11 12.87 7.30 -15.41
C THR A 11 13.00 6.42 -14.16
N GLY A 12 13.81 5.36 -14.21
CA GLY A 12 14.00 4.40 -13.10
C GLY A 12 14.25 5.07 -11.73
N THR A 13 15.00 6.18 -11.70
CA THR A 13 15.22 6.98 -10.48
C THR A 13 13.92 7.55 -9.88
N ARG A 14 13.02 8.08 -10.72
CA ARG A 14 11.73 8.63 -10.28
C ARG A 14 10.82 7.52 -9.75
N VAL A 15 10.80 6.36 -10.40
CA VAL A 15 10.05 5.19 -9.94
C VAL A 15 10.55 4.72 -8.58
N ASN A 16 11.87 4.59 -8.40
CA ASN A 16 12.47 4.18 -7.14
C ASN A 16 12.18 5.17 -6.00
N ASN A 17 12.32 6.47 -6.25
CA ASN A 17 12.04 7.51 -5.26
C ASN A 17 10.57 7.50 -4.83
N ILE A 18 9.63 7.33 -5.78
CA ILE A 18 8.20 7.19 -5.46
C ILE A 18 7.94 5.92 -4.65
N ALA A 19 8.57 4.80 -5.00
CA ALA A 19 8.45 3.56 -4.24
C ALA A 19 8.94 3.74 -2.79
N LYS A 20 10.08 4.41 -2.58
CA LYS A 20 10.60 4.72 -1.24
C LYS A 20 9.62 5.55 -0.41
N VAL A 21 9.05 6.61 -0.99
CA VAL A 21 8.07 7.46 -0.30
C VAL A 21 6.84 6.65 0.11
N ARG A 22 6.27 5.87 -0.82
CA ARG A 22 5.12 5.01 -0.52
C ARG A 22 5.42 3.97 0.55
N TRP A 23 6.66 3.47 0.59
CA TRP A 23 7.05 2.48 1.59
C TRP A 23 7.18 3.10 2.99
N SER A 24 7.67 4.34 3.07
CA SER A 24 7.66 5.14 4.31
C SER A 24 6.24 5.50 4.76
N GLU A 25 5.35 5.88 3.83
CA GLU A 25 3.93 6.18 4.12
C GLU A 25 3.23 4.94 4.67
N PHE A 26 3.41 3.78 4.03
CA PHE A 26 2.87 2.51 4.51
C PHE A 26 3.31 2.22 5.94
N GLY A 27 4.62 2.34 6.23
CA GLY A 27 5.16 2.09 7.57
C GLY A 27 4.50 2.98 8.64
N THR A 28 4.27 4.25 8.30
CA THR A 28 3.58 5.21 9.18
C THR A 28 2.12 4.83 9.41
N VAL A 29 1.41 4.40 8.36
CA VAL A 29 0.00 3.98 8.48
C VAL A 29 -0.12 2.72 9.33
N ILE A 30 0.78 1.75 9.17
CA ILE A 30 0.83 0.55 10.01
C ILE A 30 1.05 0.91 11.47
N ASP A 31 2.06 1.74 11.76
CA ASP A 31 2.41 2.11 13.13
C ASP A 31 1.25 2.80 13.86
N VAL A 32 0.58 3.73 13.18
CA VAL A 32 -0.63 4.38 13.69
C VAL A 32 -1.77 3.38 13.89
N ALA A 33 -1.98 2.44 12.97
CA ALA A 33 -3.04 1.45 13.06
C ALA A 33 -2.82 0.47 14.22
N LEU A 34 -1.59 0.00 14.41
CA LEU A 34 -1.23 -0.88 15.53
C LEU A 34 -1.33 -0.14 16.88
N THR A 35 -0.87 1.11 16.93
CA THR A 35 -1.00 1.97 18.12
C THR A 35 -2.47 2.17 18.50
N LYS A 36 -3.34 2.48 17.53
CA LYS A 36 -4.78 2.63 17.75
C LYS A 36 -5.44 1.36 18.30
N ARG A 37 -4.90 0.18 17.95
CA ARG A 37 -5.40 -1.11 18.41
C ARG A 37 -4.64 -1.67 19.61
N ALA A 38 -3.77 -0.87 20.22
CA ALA A 38 -2.94 -1.24 21.36
C ALA A 38 -2.08 -2.51 21.12
N VAL A 39 -1.73 -2.80 19.86
CA VAL A 39 -0.87 -3.93 19.52
C VAL A 39 0.59 -3.51 19.72
N THR A 40 1.25 -4.09 20.72
CA THR A 40 2.66 -3.78 21.04
C THR A 40 3.54 -5.01 20.90
N VAL A 41 4.83 -4.79 20.68
CA VAL A 41 5.84 -5.85 20.61
C VAL A 41 5.87 -6.66 21.90
N GLU A 42 5.79 -6.01 23.06
CA GLU A 42 5.80 -6.71 24.36
C GLU A 42 4.54 -7.55 24.58
N MET A 43 3.37 -7.09 24.11
CA MET A 43 2.16 -7.92 24.11
C MET A 43 2.31 -9.16 23.24
N VAL A 44 2.91 -9.03 22.04
CA VAL A 44 3.16 -10.17 21.13
C VAL A 44 4.15 -11.16 21.74
N LYS A 45 5.18 -10.68 22.45
CA LYS A 45 6.16 -11.55 23.11
C LYS A 45 5.61 -12.27 24.33
N SER A 46 4.68 -11.66 25.06
CA SER A 46 4.16 -12.18 26.33
C SER A 46 2.88 -13.01 26.18
N VAL A 47 2.32 -13.09 24.97
CA VAL A 47 1.12 -13.89 24.71
C VAL A 47 1.43 -15.37 24.83
N SER A 48 0.74 -16.04 25.75
CA SER A 48 0.90 -17.47 26.03
C SER A 48 -0.29 -18.32 25.57
N SER A 49 -1.38 -17.68 25.12
CA SER A 49 -2.59 -18.34 24.62
C SER A 49 -2.68 -18.24 23.10
N CYS A 50 -3.00 -19.36 22.45
CA CYS A 50 -3.21 -19.43 21.01
C CYS A 50 -4.38 -18.54 20.55
N ASP A 51 -5.49 -18.51 21.29
CA ASP A 51 -6.67 -17.72 20.90
C ASP A 51 -6.34 -16.22 20.86
N ARG A 52 -5.60 -15.76 21.88
CA ARG A 52 -5.18 -14.37 21.97
C ARG A 52 -4.10 -14.02 20.94
N PHE A 53 -3.23 -14.97 20.60
CA PHE A 53 -2.28 -14.78 19.52
C PHE A 53 -2.97 -14.68 18.16
N ASP A 54 -3.97 -15.52 17.90
CA ASP A 54 -4.77 -15.49 16.67
C ASP A 54 -5.51 -14.16 16.51
N GLU A 55 -6.10 -13.63 17.59
CA GLU A 55 -6.71 -12.30 17.60
C GLU A 55 -5.71 -11.20 17.23
N ILE A 56 -4.48 -11.26 17.77
CA ILE A 56 -3.41 -10.31 17.47
C ILE A 56 -2.97 -10.43 16.00
N VAL A 57 -2.85 -11.65 15.48
CA VAL A 57 -2.51 -11.91 14.08
C VAL A 57 -3.60 -11.38 13.14
N GLY A 58 -4.86 -11.63 13.46
CA GLY A 58 -6.00 -11.09 12.71
C GLY A 58 -5.99 -9.56 12.71
N THR A 59 -5.73 -8.96 13.87
CA THR A 59 -5.61 -7.51 14.03
C THR A 59 -4.48 -6.93 13.18
N TYR A 60 -3.28 -7.54 13.23
CA TYR A 60 -2.12 -7.13 12.45
C TYR A 60 -2.36 -7.26 10.93
N THR A 61 -2.98 -8.36 10.51
CA THR A 61 -3.33 -8.62 9.11
C THR A 61 -4.31 -7.57 8.57
N GLU A 62 -5.31 -7.20 9.38
CA GLU A 62 -6.26 -6.15 8.99
C GLU A 62 -5.58 -4.77 8.93
N CYS A 63 -4.62 -4.47 9.80
CA CYS A 63 -3.80 -3.24 9.69
C CYS A 63 -3.00 -3.21 8.38
N ILE A 64 -2.41 -4.35 7.99
CA ILE A 64 -1.73 -4.49 6.68
C ILE A 64 -2.68 -4.20 5.53
N ARG A 65 -3.87 -4.81 5.55
CA ARG A 65 -4.87 -4.59 4.51
C ARG A 65 -5.23 -3.12 4.36
N GLN A 66 -5.47 -2.43 5.48
CA GLN A 66 -5.81 -1.00 5.51
C GLN A 66 -4.66 -0.13 4.99
N ALA A 67 -3.43 -0.41 5.39
CA ALA A 67 -2.25 0.33 4.91
C ALA A 67 -2.01 0.09 3.41
N CYS A 68 -2.25 -1.14 2.92
CA CYS A 68 -2.19 -1.45 1.49
C CYS A 68 -3.24 -0.66 0.70
N GLU A 69 -4.50 -0.62 1.14
CA GLU A 69 -5.55 0.18 0.48
C GLU A 69 -5.22 1.68 0.46
N ALA A 70 -4.54 2.20 1.49
CA ALA A 70 -4.13 3.59 1.54
C ALA A 70 -2.91 3.90 0.65
N ALA A 71 -1.91 3.01 0.63
CA ALA A 71 -0.62 3.25 -0.04
C ALA A 71 -0.56 2.77 -1.49
N ILE A 72 -1.38 1.77 -1.84
CA ILE A 72 -1.44 1.20 -3.19
C ILE A 72 -2.64 1.82 -3.91
N PRO A 73 -2.44 2.65 -4.94
CA PRO A 73 -3.54 3.16 -5.72
C PRO A 73 -4.35 1.99 -6.29
N SER A 74 -5.66 2.01 -6.05
CA SER A 74 -6.58 1.07 -6.68
C SER A 74 -6.31 1.02 -8.18
N ARG A 75 -6.17 -0.20 -8.73
CA ARG A 75 -6.01 -0.42 -10.18
C ARG A 75 -7.16 0.20 -11.00
N ASN A 76 -8.25 0.57 -10.33
CA ASN A 76 -9.47 1.11 -10.92
C ASN A 76 -9.50 2.65 -10.92
N SER A 77 -8.65 3.34 -10.14
CA SER A 77 -8.58 4.81 -10.16
C SER A 77 -7.70 5.37 -11.28
N GLU A 78 -6.86 4.54 -11.91
CA GLU A 78 -6.07 4.93 -13.10
C GLU A 78 -6.64 4.39 -14.42
N CYS A 79 -7.67 3.54 -14.38
CA CYS A 79 -8.41 3.08 -15.58
C CYS A 79 -9.37 4.15 -16.17
N ARG A 80 -9.13 5.44 -15.91
CA ARG A 80 -9.66 6.55 -16.72
C ARG A 80 -8.58 7.36 -17.45
N LEU A 81 -7.33 6.90 -17.46
CA LEU A 81 -6.47 7.20 -18.59
C LEU A 81 -6.97 6.35 -19.75
N LYS A 82 -7.91 6.90 -20.53
CA LYS A 82 -8.27 6.39 -21.85
C LYS A 82 -6.97 6.20 -22.63
N LEU A 83 -6.46 4.97 -22.69
CA LEU A 83 -5.46 4.59 -23.67
C LEU A 83 -6.15 4.59 -25.04
N PRO A 84 -5.82 5.51 -25.96
CA PRO A 84 -6.38 5.46 -27.29
C PRO A 84 -5.65 4.35 -28.06
N GLY A 85 -6.39 3.29 -28.36
CA GLY A 85 -5.94 2.25 -29.28
C GLY A 85 -5.45 0.98 -28.60
N ARG A 86 -6.39 0.10 -28.27
CA ARG A 86 -6.14 -1.34 -28.36
C ARG A 86 -7.09 -1.87 -29.43
N VAL A 87 -6.55 -2.26 -30.58
CA VAL A 87 -7.29 -3.01 -31.61
C VAL A 87 -7.37 -4.45 -31.11
N PRO A 88 -8.55 -5.10 -31.09
CA PRO A 88 -8.66 -6.52 -30.75
C PRO A 88 -8.05 -7.35 -31.87
N SER A 89 -7.30 -8.40 -31.51
CA SER A 89 -6.97 -9.52 -32.40
C SER A 89 -8.11 -10.53 -32.42
#